data_AF-A0A9E2CPH4-F1
#
_entry.id   AF-A0A9E2CPH4-F1
#
_cell.length_a   1.000
_cell.length_b   1.000
_cell.length_c   1.000
_cell.angle_alpha   90.00
_cell.angle_beta   90.00
_cell.angle_gamma   90.00
#
_symmetry.space_group_name_H-M   'P 1'
#
loop_
_entity.id
_entity.type
_entity.pdbx_description
1 polymer ?
#
loop_
_entity_poly.entity_id
_entity_poly.type
_entity_poly.pdbx_seq_one_letter_code
_entity_poly.pdbx_strand_id
1 'polypeptide(L)' 'FEPGKCINCGLCIEITRTAGEPLGLTFIGRGFDVRVGVPFDQPLEKALGRVAARCVAACPTAALSMDEPRCSACRPRPAR' A
#
# COMPACT_ATOMS: atom_id res chain seq x y z
N PHE A 1 -4.42 -1.98 1.88
CA PHE A 1 -3.03 -1.95 2.39
C PHE A 1 -3.01 -2.62 3.74
N GLU A 2 -2.14 -3.62 3.88
CA GLU A 2 -2.05 -4.48 5.06
C GLU A 2 -0.73 -4.19 5.80
N PRO A 3 -0.73 -3.36 6.86
CA PRO A 3 0.50 -2.94 7.54
C PRO A 3 1.25 -4.11 8.17
N GLY A 4 0.55 -5.15 8.63
CA GLY A 4 1.17 -6.36 9.21
C GLY A 4 2.00 -7.18 8.22
N LYS A 5 1.85 -6.93 6.91
CA LYS A 5 2.69 -7.55 5.86
C LYS A 5 3.81 -6.63 5.40
N CYS A 6 3.80 -5.34 5.77
CA CYS A 6 4.78 -4.39 5.30
C CYS A 6 6.12 -4.58 6.02
N ILE A 7 7.19 -4.81 5.27
CA ILE A 7 8.55 -4.96 5.80
C ILE A 7 9.38 -3.68 5.70
N ASN A 8 8.75 -2.53 5.45
CA ASN A 8 9.42 -1.23 5.30
C ASN A 8 10.53 -1.18 4.23
N CYS A 9 10.40 -1.97 3.15
CA CYS A 9 11.41 -2.01 2.08
C CYS A 9 11.56 -0.71 1.25
N GLY A 10 10.59 0.21 1.31
CA GLY A 10 10.64 1.49 0.61
C GLY A 10 10.42 1.46 -0.91
N LEU A 11 10.20 0.29 -1.53
CA LEU A 11 10.02 0.20 -2.99
C LEU A 11 8.84 1.04 -3.50
N CYS A 12 7.71 1.01 -2.80
CA CYS A 12 6.54 1.82 -3.15
C CYS A 12 6.84 3.33 -3.02
N ILE A 13 7.63 3.74 -2.03
CA ILE A 13 8.08 5.14 -1.86
C ILE A 13 8.92 5.53 -3.08
N GLU A 14 9.93 4.73 -3.43
CA GLU A 14 10.81 5.05 -4.56
C GLU A 14 10.08 5.08 -5.90
N ILE A 15 9.11 4.20 -6.12
CA ILE A 15 8.27 4.20 -7.33
C ILE A 15 7.45 5.49 -7.42
N THR A 16 6.75 5.88 -6.33
CA THR A 16 5.95 7.11 -6.32
C THR A 16 6.83 8.36 -6.48
N ARG A 17 8.01 8.37 -5.85
CA ARG A 17 9.00 9.46 -5.97
C ARG A 17 9.54 9.60 -7.39
N THR A 18 9.95 8.49 -8.00
CA THR A 18 10.47 8.45 -9.38
C THR A 18 9.41 8.84 -10.41
N ALA A 19 8.16 8.48 -10.15
CA ALA A 19 7.04 8.86 -10.99
C ALA A 19 6.61 10.32 -10.81
N GLY A 20 7.11 11.04 -9.81
CA GLY A 20 6.70 12.40 -9.50
C GLY A 20 5.24 12.48 -9.06
N GLU A 21 4.74 11.47 -8.33
CA GLU A 21 3.41 11.59 -7.73
C GLU A 21 3.39 12.76 -6.73
N PRO A 22 2.38 13.63 -6.76
CA PRO A 22 2.38 14.89 -6.01
C PRO A 22 2.39 14.67 -4.49
N LEU A 23 1.84 13.54 -4.04
CA LEU A 23 1.75 13.18 -2.64
C LEU A 23 2.72 12.05 -2.28
N GLY A 24 2.67 10.95 -3.04
CA GLY A 24 3.52 9.78 -2.83
C GLY A 24 3.37 9.13 -1.45
N LEU A 25 4.29 8.23 -1.14
CA LEU A 25 4.40 7.59 0.17
C LEU A 25 5.69 8.02 0.85
N THR A 26 5.71 7.92 2.18
CA THR A 26 6.93 8.17 2.96
C THR A 26 7.01 7.24 4.19
N PHE A 27 8.16 7.26 4.85
CA PHE A 27 8.32 6.67 6.17
C PHE A 27 7.81 7.63 7.23
N ILE A 28 7.02 7.12 8.17
CA ILE A 28 6.49 7.84 9.32
C ILE A 28 7.05 7.18 10.58
N GLY A 29 7.54 7.98 11.52
CA GLY A 29 8.13 7.50 12.78
C GLY A 29 9.64 7.30 12.71
N ARG A 30 10.19 6.55 13.68
CA ARG A 30 11.64 6.27 13.79
C ARG A 30 11.90 4.93 14.48
N GLY A 31 13.03 4.30 14.15
CA GLY A 31 13.42 3.02 14.75
C GLY A 31 12.41 1.90 14.46
N PHE A 32 12.01 1.18 15.50
CA PHE A 32 11.04 0.08 15.41
C PHE A 32 9.62 0.56 15.06
N ASP A 33 9.31 1.82 15.31
CA ASP A 33 8.00 2.42 15.03
C ASP A 33 7.86 2.95 13.60
N VAL A 34 8.86 2.70 12.73
CA VAL A 34 8.80 3.10 11.33
C VAL A 34 7.68 2.33 10.62
N ARG A 35 6.85 3.07 9.90
CA ARG A 35 5.83 2.51 9.01
C ARG A 35 5.77 3.29 7.71
N VAL A 36 5.42 2.62 6.63
CA VAL A 36 5.04 3.28 5.37
C VAL A 36 3.65 3.90 5.55
N GLY A 37 3.49 5.15 5.13
CA GLY A 37 2.21 5.84 5.20
C GLY A 37 2.09 6.99 4.19
N VAL A 38 0.89 7.54 4.13
CA VAL A 38 0.53 8.67 3.27
C VAL A 38 0.70 9.97 4.06
N PRO A 39 1.34 11.01 3.50
CA PRO A 39 1.40 12.34 4.12
C PRO A 39 0.01 12.96 4.33
N PHE A 40 -0.13 13.77 5.39
CA PHE A 40 -1.33 14.58 5.68
C PHE A 40 -2.63 13.77 5.85
N ASP A 41 -2.54 12.52 6.31
CA ASP A 41 -3.69 11.64 6.56
C ASP A 41 -4.63 11.48 5.34
N GLN A 42 -4.09 11.65 4.13
CA GLN A 42 -4.82 11.43 2.89
C GLN A 42 -4.99 9.93 2.60
N PRO A 43 -6.00 9.56 1.79
CA PRO A 43 -6.20 8.17 1.38
C PRO A 43 -5.05 7.65 0.51
N LEU A 44 -4.78 6.35 0.63
CA LEU A 44 -3.73 5.64 -0.12
C LEU A 44 -3.85 5.77 -1.63
N GLU A 45 -5.07 5.78 -2.15
CA GLU A 45 -5.36 5.90 -3.57
C GLU A 45 -4.80 7.21 -4.15
N LYS A 46 -4.91 8.32 -3.40
CA LYS A 46 -4.35 9.62 -3.79
C LYS A 46 -2.82 9.63 -3.75
N ALA A 47 -2.22 8.88 -2.83
CA ALA A 47 -0.77 8.78 -2.72
C ALA A 47 -0.14 8.00 -3.88
N LEU A 48 -0.78 6.89 -4.27
CA LEU A 48 -0.29 6.01 -5.30
C LEU A 48 -0.65 6.50 -6.71
N GLY A 49 -1.80 7.17 -6.85
CA GLY A 49 -2.26 7.77 -8.10
C GLY A 49 -2.15 6.82 -9.29
N ARG A 50 -1.50 7.28 -10.36
CA ARG A 50 -1.36 6.52 -11.62
C ARG A 50 -0.38 5.35 -11.53
N VAL A 51 0.46 5.27 -10.49
CA VAL A 51 1.46 4.19 -10.34
C VAL A 51 1.02 3.11 -9.35
N ALA A 52 -0.23 3.13 -8.89
CA ALA A 52 -0.79 2.12 -7.99
C ALA A 52 -0.50 0.67 -8.43
N ALA A 53 -0.78 0.33 -9.69
CA ALA A 53 -0.53 -1.01 -10.22
C ALA A 53 0.96 -1.41 -10.18
N ARG A 54 1.87 -0.46 -10.44
CA ARG A 54 3.32 -0.70 -10.34
C ARG A 54 3.76 -0.92 -8.90
N CYS A 55 3.20 -0.15 -7.96
CA CYS A 55 3.49 -0.31 -6.54
C CYS A 55 2.98 -1.65 -5.98
N VAL A 56 1.80 -2.10 -6.43
CA VAL A 56 1.26 -3.43 -6.06
C VAL A 56 2.17 -4.53 -6.61
N ALA A 57 2.54 -4.49 -7.89
CA ALA A 57 3.41 -5.48 -8.51
C ALA A 57 4.82 -5.55 -7.88
N ALA A 58 5.33 -4.41 -7.41
CA ALA A 58 6.63 -4.33 -6.77
C ALA A 58 6.63 -4.70 -5.27
N CYS A 59 5.46 -4.86 -4.65
CA CYS A 59 5.38 -5.14 -3.22
C CYS A 59 5.75 -6.61 -2.93
N PRO A 60 6.89 -6.91 -2.27
CA PRO A 60 7.40 -8.28 -2.14
C PRO A 60 6.57 -9.15 -1.20
N THR A 61 5.77 -8.53 -0.32
CA THR A 61 4.99 -9.20 0.72
C THR A 61 3.49 -9.06 0.53
N ALA A 62 3.04 -8.48 -0.59
CA ALA A 62 1.64 -8.17 -0.85
C ALA A 62 0.97 -7.34 0.27
N ALA A 63 1.72 -6.40 0.86
CA ALA A 63 1.16 -5.37 1.74
C ALA A 63 0.29 -4.37 0.96
N LEU A 64 0.58 -4.18 -0.32
CA LEU A 64 -0.26 -3.44 -1.27
C LEU A 64 -1.00 -4.44 -2.16
N SER A 65 -2.30 -4.23 -2.32
CA SER A 65 -3.19 -5.03 -3.16
C SER A 65 -4.24 -4.11 -3.79
N MET A 66 -4.71 -4.48 -4.98
CA MET A 66 -5.90 -3.84 -5.57
C MET A 66 -7.14 -4.34 -4.84
N ASP A 67 -8.16 -3.50 -4.72
CA ASP A 67 -9.48 -3.99 -4.32
C ASP A 67 -10.02 -4.91 -5.42
N GLU A 68 -10.12 -6.20 -5.13
CA GLU A 68 -10.82 -7.12 -6.00
C GLU A 68 -12.33 -6.88 -5.88
N PRO A 69 -13.08 -6.82 -7.01
CA PRO A 69 -14.52 -6.79 -6.95
C PRO A 69 -14.99 -8.09 -6.28
N ARG A 70 -15.40 -8.00 -5.02
CA ARG A 70 -15.99 -9.13 -4.31
C ARG A 70 -17.27 -9.50 -5.04
N CYS A 71 -17.28 -10.62 -5.75
CA CYS A 71 -18.50 -11.27 -6.16
C CYS A 71 -19.29 -11.61 -4.88
N SER A 72 -20.40 -10.92 -4.64
CA SER A 72 -21.22 -11.06 -3.43
C SER A 72 -21.81 -12.46 -3.24
N ALA A 73 -21.66 -13.34 -4.24
CA ALA A 73 -22.17 -14.71 -4.23
C ALA A 73 -21.30 -15.71 -3.44
N CYS A 74 -20.02 -15.43 -3.16
CA CYS A 74 -19.17 -16.33 -2.39
C CYS A 74 -18.83 -15.73 -1.01
N ARG A 75 -19.75 -15.86 -0.06
CA ARG A 75 -19.39 -15.75 1.36
C ARG A 75 -18.51 -16.95 1.72
N PRO A 76 -17.36 -16.76 2.40
CA PRO A 76 -16.65 -17.90 2.97
C PRO A 76 -17.55 -18.58 4.01
N ARG A 77 -17.61 -19.91 3.93
CA ARG A 77 -18.31 -20.77 4.88
C ARG A 77 -17.72 -20.51 6.28
N PRO A 78 -18.52 -20.29 7.34
CA PRO A 78 -17.98 -20.09 8.68
C PRO A 78 -17.08 -21.28 9.04
N ALA A 79 -15.88 -20.99 9.54
CA ALA A 79 -15.00 -22.00 10.11
C ALA A 79 -15.74 -22.65 11.29
N ARG A 80 -15.75 -23.99 11.33
CA ARG A 80 -16.30 -24.78 12.43
C ARG A 80 -15.63 -24.45 13.75
#